data_AF-A0AAD9M3J3-F1
#
_entry.id   AF-A0AAD9M3J3-F1
#
_cell.length_a   1.000
_cell.length_b   1.000
_cell.length_c   1.000
_cell.angle_alpha   90.00
_cell.angle_beta   90.00
_cell.angle_gamma   90.00
#
_symmetry.space_group_name_H-M   'P 1'
#
loop_
_entity.id
_entity.type
_entity.pdbx_description
1 polymer ?
#
loop_
_entity_poly.entity_id
_entity_poly.type
_entity_poly.pdbx_seq_one_letter_code
_entity_poly.pdbx_strand_id
1 'polypeptide(L)'
;MEQLADPALPPPSGPSSKYNPPLDAPGFTLTRPGPPYITGTHFKNSDEFQRHLDDTASDIKKRAEAVLSRIANARGQVTPNIADLETRVNALLAQQKDYLVKLDRAQQENEQLSEDLNKASLRFFKAEKRMDRLKSAQVQKLEQQFIASAKPTVAGGENGGAAAEANGNAAEALIKLEEASAVVKKQKEQLESAQADIKTLQEENSALKARREGLTDEDFIRTDVFKQFKGQNEDLIKRINHLEATNKQLRDEADRLQSERTAFRTKLNDEAQAITSDLERQVEERDADLTRIRAARDEWYAKANMLETREKEEKQALQHLKELTGAQEDRIASLELELQRLKPTEDQQMADPDPGLESMPADELLSKHRKLQQDFESINKELPALQQAYKRSMGLAQKKVMEYTVLEERAAAALAEKQKVDQKYFAVKKDADMRDRELSVLRSQNRKSSEIVTQLKEVEAQNRVLISNLEKQLSDLKQANAAMAAEHKKMESASSDAARRADSYKNQVAELTNLVKSRDAAVAAARERTTTQEAEVERLKVRADMVQKDKDEWKRKALSNSSEEEEMLRTFALCTVCRNNFKDTALKTCGHLFCHQCVDDRISNRMRKCPNCSRAFDRLDVMSVHH
;
A
#
# COMPACT_ATOMS: atom_id res chain seq x y z
N MET A 1 11.64 59.76 15.62
CA MET A 1 12.61 59.15 16.54
C MET A 1 12.24 57.69 16.65
N GLU A 2 13.23 56.83 16.38
CA GLU A 2 13.30 55.36 16.62
C GLU A 2 12.23 54.49 15.92
N GLN A 3 12.50 53.79 14.81
CA GLN A 3 13.43 52.65 14.56
C GLN A 3 13.31 51.49 15.55
N LEU A 4 12.99 50.29 15.01
CA LEU A 4 13.49 48.93 15.31
C LEU A 4 12.50 47.93 14.66
N ALA A 5 12.70 47.41 13.44
CA ALA A 5 13.72 46.47 12.94
C ALA A 5 13.45 44.99 13.31
N ASP A 6 12.91 44.26 12.33
CA ASP A 6 12.81 42.78 12.30
C ASP A 6 14.19 42.12 12.25
N PRO A 7 14.43 40.98 12.95
CA PRO A 7 15.64 40.20 12.78
C PRO A 7 15.50 39.20 11.62
N ALA A 8 16.29 39.43 10.58
CA ALA A 8 16.50 38.53 9.45
C ALA A 8 17.33 37.28 9.86
N LEU A 9 16.89 36.11 9.41
CA LEU A 9 17.62 34.84 9.49
C LEU A 9 18.76 34.77 8.45
N PRO A 10 19.91 34.16 8.77
CA PRO A 10 21.05 34.05 7.86
C PRO A 10 20.90 32.92 6.83
N PRO A 11 21.46 33.06 5.62
CA PRO A 11 21.48 32.00 4.62
C PRO A 11 22.63 31.00 4.87
N PRO A 12 22.48 29.70 4.53
CA PRO A 12 23.56 28.74 4.61
C PRO A 12 24.54 28.87 3.44
N SER A 13 25.81 28.98 3.81
CA SER A 13 26.99 28.94 2.94
C SER A 13 27.22 27.54 2.35
N GLY A 14 27.16 27.40 1.03
CA GLY A 14 27.66 26.24 0.29
C GLY A 14 28.99 26.56 -0.41
N PRO A 15 29.99 25.64 -0.42
CA PRO A 15 31.22 25.86 -1.18
C PRO A 15 31.06 25.45 -2.65
N SER A 16 31.48 26.38 -3.50
CA SER A 16 31.76 26.31 -4.93
C SER A 16 32.34 24.99 -5.44
N SER A 17 31.83 24.51 -6.58
CA SER A 17 32.68 23.89 -7.59
C SER A 17 32.24 24.32 -8.99
N LYS A 18 33.21 24.90 -9.69
CA LYS A 18 33.15 25.46 -11.05
C LYS A 18 33.06 24.31 -12.06
N TYR A 19 32.29 24.48 -13.13
CA TYR A 19 32.72 24.41 -14.54
C TYR A 19 31.50 24.22 -15.44
N ASN A 20 31.11 25.29 -16.14
CA ASN A 20 30.36 25.23 -17.39
C ASN A 20 31.31 24.82 -18.52
N PRO A 21 30.79 24.12 -19.55
CA PRO A 21 31.13 24.52 -20.91
C PRO A 21 29.89 24.80 -21.77
N PRO A 22 30.06 25.60 -22.85
CA PRO A 22 28.98 26.29 -23.53
C PRO A 22 28.44 25.53 -24.76
N LEU A 23 27.21 25.88 -25.14
CA LEU A 23 26.65 25.68 -26.47
C LEU A 23 27.03 26.88 -27.35
N ASP A 24 27.66 26.62 -28.51
CA ASP A 24 27.28 27.21 -29.80
C ASP A 24 28.10 26.60 -30.98
N ALA A 25 27.43 26.55 -32.14
CA ALA A 25 27.70 25.85 -33.41
C ALA A 25 28.91 26.39 -34.23
N PRO A 26 29.15 26.09 -35.55
CA PRO A 26 28.52 25.19 -36.53
C PRO A 26 29.54 24.34 -37.36
N GLY A 27 29.04 23.64 -38.39
CA GLY A 27 29.67 22.49 -39.06
C GLY A 27 30.98 22.67 -39.85
N PHE A 28 31.62 21.54 -40.11
CA PHE A 28 32.55 21.32 -41.23
C PHE A 28 32.49 19.84 -41.65
N THR A 29 32.06 19.59 -42.89
CA THR A 29 32.23 18.32 -43.59
C THR A 29 33.67 18.22 -44.13
N LEU A 30 34.40 17.15 -43.79
CA LEU A 30 35.55 16.69 -44.57
C LEU A 30 35.60 15.15 -44.59
N THR A 31 35.38 14.62 -45.78
CA THR A 31 35.64 13.25 -46.24
C THR A 31 37.14 12.96 -46.34
N ARG A 32 37.62 11.85 -45.75
CA ARG A 32 38.44 10.81 -46.43
C ARG A 32 38.76 9.61 -45.50
N PRO A 33 38.93 8.39 -46.03
CA PRO A 33 39.12 7.17 -45.26
C PRO A 33 40.61 6.85 -45.05
N GLY A 34 40.98 6.51 -43.81
CA GLY A 34 42.29 5.94 -43.43
C GLY A 34 42.12 4.52 -42.88
N PRO A 35 43.14 3.64 -43.01
CA PRO A 35 43.00 2.19 -42.85
C PRO A 35 42.76 1.78 -41.39
N PRO A 36 42.16 0.59 -41.13
CA PRO A 36 41.86 0.18 -39.77
C PRO A 36 43.16 -0.22 -39.07
N TYR A 37 43.56 0.56 -38.06
CA TYR A 37 44.51 0.07 -37.06
C TYR A 37 43.81 -1.01 -36.23
N ILE A 38 44.11 -2.26 -36.54
CA ILE A 38 43.79 -3.42 -35.71
C ILE A 38 44.77 -3.39 -34.52
N THR A 39 44.37 -2.76 -33.42
CA THR A 39 44.95 -3.02 -32.08
C THR A 39 43.86 -2.96 -31.03
N GLY A 40 42.87 -3.85 -31.14
CA GLY A 40 42.13 -4.32 -29.98
C GLY A 40 42.44 -5.80 -29.86
N THR A 41 43.23 -6.21 -28.86
CA THR A 41 43.38 -7.62 -28.53
C THR A 41 42.05 -8.15 -28.01
N HIS A 42 41.20 -8.60 -28.92
CA HIS A 42 39.96 -9.28 -28.60
C HIS A 42 40.28 -10.67 -28.06
N PHE A 43 40.39 -10.81 -26.74
CA PHE A 43 40.52 -12.11 -26.05
C PHE A 43 39.19 -12.89 -26.00
N LYS A 44 38.29 -12.69 -26.98
CA LYS A 44 36.97 -13.35 -27.00
C LYS A 44 37.05 -14.88 -27.17
N ASN A 45 38.23 -15.43 -27.48
CA ASN A 45 38.43 -16.86 -27.77
C ASN A 45 39.54 -17.51 -26.91
N SER A 46 39.94 -16.90 -25.79
CA SER A 46 40.88 -17.54 -24.85
C SER A 46 40.11 -17.99 -23.62
N ASP A 47 39.72 -19.27 -23.61
CA ASP A 47 38.99 -19.88 -22.49
C ASP A 47 39.79 -19.80 -21.18
N GLU A 48 41.12 -19.84 -21.25
CA GLU A 48 41.99 -19.67 -20.08
C GLU A 48 41.98 -18.24 -19.54
N PHE A 49 42.00 -17.22 -20.41
CA PHE A 49 41.94 -15.82 -19.96
C PHE A 49 40.55 -15.48 -19.42
N GLN A 50 39.49 -16.00 -20.05
CA GLN A 50 38.12 -15.83 -19.56
C GLN A 50 37.94 -16.48 -18.18
N ARG A 51 38.44 -17.71 -18.00
CA ARG A 51 38.46 -18.36 -16.67
C ARG A 51 39.28 -17.58 -15.65
N HIS A 52 40.43 -17.05 -16.04
CA HIS A 52 41.24 -16.22 -15.15
C HIS A 52 40.50 -14.95 -14.73
N LEU A 53 39.78 -14.28 -15.65
CA LEU A 53 38.96 -13.12 -15.33
C LEU A 53 37.79 -13.49 -14.43
N ASP A 54 37.13 -14.62 -14.66
CA ASP A 54 36.02 -15.11 -13.84
C ASP A 54 36.49 -15.50 -12.43
N ASP A 55 37.65 -16.17 -12.31
CA ASP A 55 38.28 -16.51 -11.04
C ASP A 55 38.72 -15.24 -10.29
N THR A 56 39.32 -14.28 -11.00
CA THR A 56 39.73 -13.00 -10.41
C THR A 56 38.52 -12.18 -9.96
N ALA A 57 37.44 -12.17 -10.75
CA ALA A 57 36.18 -11.53 -10.38
C ALA A 57 35.51 -12.23 -9.17
N SER A 58 35.58 -13.56 -9.11
CA SER A 58 35.10 -14.36 -7.98
C SER A 58 35.89 -14.05 -6.71
N ASP A 59 37.22 -13.97 -6.80
CA ASP A 59 38.09 -13.64 -5.68
C ASP A 59 37.91 -12.19 -5.20
N ILE A 60 37.73 -11.23 -6.12
CA ILE A 60 37.41 -9.85 -5.78
C ILE A 60 36.06 -9.79 -5.05
N LYS A 61 35.03 -10.51 -5.53
CA LYS A 61 33.73 -10.59 -4.86
C LYS A 61 33.85 -11.18 -3.46
N LYS A 62 34.54 -12.31 -3.29
CA LYS A 62 34.75 -12.94 -1.97
C LYS A 62 35.49 -12.01 -1.01
N ARG A 63 36.51 -11.30 -1.48
CA ARG A 63 37.27 -10.34 -0.67
C ARG A 63 36.43 -9.11 -0.31
N ALA A 64 35.61 -8.60 -1.24
CA ALA A 64 34.68 -7.50 -0.98
C ALA A 64 33.60 -7.90 0.03
N GLU A 65 33.03 -9.10 -0.10
CA GLU A 65 32.07 -9.67 0.86
C GLU A 65 32.68 -9.85 2.24
N ALA A 66 33.93 -10.31 2.33
CA ALA A 66 34.63 -10.43 3.60
C ALA A 66 34.88 -9.08 4.27
N VAL A 67 35.21 -8.03 3.50
CA VAL A 67 35.38 -6.66 4.00
C VAL A 67 34.04 -6.07 4.44
N LEU A 68 32.98 -6.22 3.64
CA LEU A 68 31.63 -5.76 3.98
C LEU A 68 31.08 -6.46 5.23
N SER A 69 31.33 -7.77 5.37
CA SER A 69 30.94 -8.54 6.55
C SER A 69 31.71 -8.10 7.80
N ARG A 70 33.01 -7.77 7.67
CA ARG A 70 33.78 -7.19 8.78
C ARG A 70 33.30 -5.79 9.16
N ILE A 71 32.95 -4.95 8.18
CA ILE A 71 32.40 -3.61 8.43
C ILE A 71 31.03 -3.71 9.11
N ALA A 72 30.17 -4.63 8.67
CA ALA A 72 28.88 -4.90 9.28
C ALA A 72 29.03 -5.41 10.73
N ASN A 73 29.97 -6.32 10.98
CA ASN A 73 30.25 -6.84 12.32
C ASN A 73 30.94 -5.81 13.23
N ALA A 74 31.72 -4.88 12.66
CA ALA A 74 32.38 -3.80 13.39
C ALA A 74 31.44 -2.62 13.74
N ARG A 75 30.27 -2.52 13.09
CA ARG A 75 29.27 -1.48 13.37
C ARG A 75 28.54 -1.65 14.71
N GLY A 76 28.71 -2.78 15.40
CA GLY A 76 27.97 -3.09 16.63
C GLY A 76 26.46 -3.19 16.40
N GLN A 77 25.66 -3.32 17.46
CA GLN A 77 24.20 -3.19 17.34
C GLN A 77 23.85 -1.79 16.85
N VAL A 78 23.33 -1.71 15.62
CA VAL A 78 22.80 -0.47 15.04
C VAL A 78 21.74 0.06 15.99
N THR A 79 21.97 1.25 16.55
CA THR A 79 20.98 1.89 17.42
C THR A 79 19.68 2.06 16.63
N PRO A 80 18.50 1.82 17.23
CA PRO A 80 17.23 1.82 16.52
C PRO A 80 17.00 3.10 15.70
N ASN A 81 17.50 4.24 16.18
CA ASN A 81 17.45 5.53 15.48
C ASN A 81 18.19 5.54 14.12
N ILE A 82 19.33 4.85 14.00
CA ILE A 82 20.10 4.77 12.74
C ILE A 82 19.41 3.82 11.75
N ALA A 83 18.86 2.70 12.23
CA ALA A 83 18.08 1.79 11.39
C ALA A 83 16.79 2.45 10.87
N ASP A 84 16.13 3.25 11.71
CA ASP A 84 14.95 4.03 11.33
C ASP A 84 15.30 5.10 10.28
N LEU A 85 16.44 5.77 10.43
CA LEU A 85 16.95 6.74 9.44
C LEU A 85 17.30 6.05 8.11
N GLU A 86 18.01 4.92 8.13
CA GLU A 86 18.31 4.14 6.92
C GLU A 86 17.03 3.69 6.21
N THR A 87 16.02 3.24 6.97
CA THR A 87 14.71 2.85 6.41
C THR A 87 13.99 4.04 5.78
N ARG A 88 14.03 5.20 6.44
CA ARG A 88 13.39 6.43 5.95
C ARG A 88 14.09 6.98 4.70
N VAL A 89 15.41 6.92 4.63
CA VAL A 89 16.18 7.29 3.44
C VAL A 89 15.85 6.36 2.28
N ASN A 90 15.81 5.04 2.51
CA ASN A 90 15.44 4.08 1.47
C ASN A 90 14.00 4.28 0.96
N ALA A 91 13.05 4.59 1.85
CA ALA A 91 11.68 4.91 1.47
C ALA A 91 11.58 6.19 0.63
N LEU A 92 12.30 7.25 1.02
CA LEU A 92 12.35 8.50 0.25
C LEU A 92 13.01 8.29 -1.13
N LEU A 93 14.04 7.45 -1.21
CA LEU A 93 14.74 7.14 -2.46
C LEU A 93 13.87 6.28 -3.40
N ALA A 94 13.06 5.37 -2.84
CA ALA A 94 12.04 4.64 -3.60
C ALA A 94 10.94 5.59 -4.14
N GLN A 95 10.46 6.53 -3.32
CA GLN A 95 9.49 7.54 -3.76
C GLN A 95 10.08 8.46 -4.83
N GLN A 96 11.33 8.88 -4.71
CA GLN A 96 12.02 9.69 -5.72
C GLN A 96 12.07 8.96 -7.08
N LYS A 97 12.39 7.66 -7.08
CA LYS A 97 12.41 6.85 -8.30
C LYS A 97 11.02 6.70 -8.93
N ASP A 98 9.99 6.52 -8.11
CA ASP A 98 8.60 6.46 -8.57
C ASP A 98 8.16 7.80 -9.21
N TYR A 99 8.54 8.94 -8.62
CA TYR A 99 8.30 10.25 -9.22
C TYR A 99 9.03 10.46 -10.54
N LEU A 100 10.27 9.96 -10.68
CA LEU A 100 11.00 10.06 -11.95
C LEU A 100 10.31 9.26 -13.07
N VAL A 101 9.80 8.06 -12.76
CA VAL A 101 9.04 7.26 -13.74
C VAL A 101 7.73 7.95 -14.13
N LYS A 102 7.03 8.54 -13.16
CA LYS A 102 5.80 9.31 -13.43
C LYS A 102 6.09 10.56 -14.26
N LEU A 103 7.22 11.23 -14.01
CA LEU A 103 7.65 12.41 -14.77
C LEU A 103 7.98 12.04 -16.23
N ASP A 104 8.75 10.97 -16.43
CA ASP A 104 9.10 10.48 -17.78
C ASP A 104 7.84 10.08 -18.57
N ARG A 105 6.90 9.40 -17.93
CA ARG A 105 5.60 9.07 -18.53
C ARG A 105 4.80 10.32 -18.89
N ALA A 106 4.73 11.30 -18.00
CA ALA A 106 4.02 12.55 -18.26
C ALA A 106 4.69 13.37 -19.38
N GLN A 107 6.01 13.31 -19.51
CA GLN A 107 6.75 13.92 -20.61
C GLN A 107 6.43 13.25 -21.94
N GLN A 108 6.42 11.91 -21.99
CA GLN A 108 6.01 11.16 -23.20
C GLN A 108 4.56 11.44 -23.59
N GLU A 109 3.64 11.49 -22.62
CA GLU A 109 2.23 11.83 -22.87
C GLU A 109 2.10 13.27 -23.42
N ASN A 110 2.89 14.22 -22.93
CA ASN A 110 2.91 15.60 -23.43
C ASN A 110 3.48 15.69 -24.86
N GLU A 111 4.58 15.00 -25.14
CA GLU A 111 5.15 14.93 -26.50
C GLU A 111 4.14 14.32 -27.50
N GLN A 112 3.48 13.23 -27.11
CA GLN A 112 2.44 12.59 -27.93
C GLN A 112 1.25 13.53 -28.20
N LEU A 113 0.75 14.21 -27.15
CA LEU A 113 -0.33 15.18 -27.30
C LEU A 113 0.07 16.38 -28.17
N SER A 114 1.32 16.84 -28.06
CA SER A 114 1.88 17.91 -28.89
C SER A 114 1.97 17.48 -30.36
N GLU A 115 2.42 16.26 -30.63
CA GLU A 115 2.40 15.70 -31.99
C GLU A 115 0.99 15.59 -32.56
N ASP A 116 0.03 15.10 -31.76
CA ASP A 116 -1.34 14.93 -32.20
C ASP A 116 -2.03 16.27 -32.43
N LEU A 117 -1.71 17.29 -31.62
CA LEU A 117 -2.12 18.68 -31.84
C LEU A 117 -1.53 19.24 -33.14
N ASN A 118 -0.26 18.98 -33.43
CA ASN A 118 0.39 19.39 -34.69
C ASN A 118 -0.25 18.69 -35.91
N LYS A 119 -0.54 17.38 -35.81
CA LYS A 119 -1.24 16.61 -36.84
C LYS A 119 -2.66 17.14 -37.07
N ALA A 120 -3.40 17.45 -35.99
CA ALA A 120 -4.74 18.03 -36.07
C ALA A 120 -4.69 19.43 -36.71
N SER A 121 -3.76 20.28 -36.29
CA SER A 121 -3.57 21.63 -36.84
C SER A 121 -3.24 21.59 -38.33
N LEU A 122 -2.39 20.64 -38.77
CA LEU A 122 -2.09 20.45 -40.19
C LEU A 122 -3.32 19.98 -40.98
N ARG A 123 -4.17 19.11 -40.40
CA ARG A 123 -5.44 18.69 -41.02
C ARG A 123 -6.41 19.86 -41.16
N PHE A 124 -6.54 20.69 -40.12
CA PHE A 124 -7.35 21.91 -40.17
C PHE A 124 -6.84 22.88 -41.24
N PHE A 125 -5.54 23.17 -41.26
CA PHE A 125 -4.93 24.04 -42.26
C PHE A 125 -5.11 23.52 -43.70
N LYS A 126 -5.00 22.19 -43.90
CA LYS A 126 -5.29 21.56 -45.21
C LYS A 126 -6.76 21.66 -45.60
N ALA A 127 -7.67 21.47 -44.64
CA ALA A 127 -9.11 21.62 -44.87
C ALA A 127 -9.48 23.07 -45.19
N GLU A 128 -8.90 24.03 -44.49
CA GLU A 128 -9.07 25.47 -44.71
C GLU A 128 -8.54 25.88 -46.09
N LYS A 129 -7.30 25.48 -46.46
CA LYS A 129 -6.79 25.69 -47.82
C LYS A 129 -7.65 25.02 -48.89
N ARG A 130 -8.27 23.87 -48.60
CA ARG A 130 -9.20 23.20 -49.53
C ARG A 130 -10.50 23.98 -49.67
N MET A 131 -11.02 24.53 -48.59
CA MET A 131 -12.17 25.43 -48.62
C MET A 131 -11.87 26.73 -49.38
N ASP A 132 -10.69 27.32 -49.19
CA ASP A 132 -10.28 28.52 -49.92
C ASP A 132 -10.07 28.26 -51.42
N ARG A 133 -9.56 27.07 -51.79
CA ARG A 133 -9.49 26.64 -53.20
C ARG A 133 -10.87 26.47 -53.82
N LEU A 134 -11.85 25.97 -53.07
CA LEU A 134 -13.24 25.83 -53.52
C LEU A 134 -14.00 27.17 -53.57
N LYS A 135 -13.62 28.12 -52.70
CA LYS A 135 -14.16 29.50 -52.70
C LYS A 135 -13.46 30.42 -53.71
N SER A 136 -12.31 30.03 -54.25
CA SER A 136 -11.59 30.81 -55.25
C SER A 136 -12.40 30.95 -56.54
N ALA A 137 -12.63 32.20 -56.97
CA ALA A 137 -13.46 32.57 -58.11
C ALA A 137 -13.03 31.92 -59.45
N GLN A 138 -11.80 31.38 -59.52
CA GLN A 138 -11.30 30.66 -60.69
C GLN A 138 -11.88 29.24 -60.83
N VAL A 139 -12.12 28.54 -59.71
CA VAL A 139 -12.70 27.17 -59.70
C VAL A 139 -14.20 27.23 -59.98
N GLN A 140 -14.90 28.21 -59.43
CA GLN A 140 -16.33 28.44 -59.73
C GLN A 140 -16.57 28.81 -61.20
N LYS A 141 -15.66 29.56 -61.84
CA LYS A 141 -15.73 29.85 -63.28
C LYS A 141 -15.46 28.62 -64.16
N LEU A 142 -14.53 27.74 -63.75
CA LEU A 142 -14.25 26.49 -64.45
C LEU A 142 -15.40 25.48 -64.33
N GLU A 143 -16.06 25.39 -63.16
CA GLU A 143 -17.25 24.56 -62.97
C GLU A 143 -18.46 25.08 -63.77
N GLN A 144 -18.66 26.40 -63.83
CA GLN A 144 -19.69 26.99 -64.71
C GLN A 144 -19.40 26.79 -66.21
N GLN A 145 -18.12 26.82 -66.63
CA GLN A 145 -17.74 26.52 -68.02
C GLN A 145 -17.90 25.04 -68.40
N PHE A 146 -17.65 24.12 -67.46
CA PHE A 146 -17.86 22.68 -67.69
C PHE A 146 -19.35 22.32 -67.79
N ILE A 147 -20.21 22.96 -67.00
CA ILE A 147 -21.67 22.76 -67.06
C ILE A 147 -22.27 23.43 -68.31
N ALA A 148 -21.72 24.56 -68.77
CA ALA A 148 -22.17 25.22 -70.00
C ALA A 148 -21.76 24.49 -71.30
N SER A 149 -20.70 23.66 -71.26
CA SER A 149 -20.18 22.92 -72.42
C SER A 149 -20.84 21.54 -72.64
N ALA A 150 -21.67 21.08 -71.72
CA ALA A 150 -22.42 19.83 -71.84
C ALA A 150 -23.88 20.10 -72.27
N LYS A 151 -24.08 20.45 -73.55
CA LYS A 151 -25.39 20.42 -74.22
C LYS A 151 -25.39 19.36 -75.33
N PRO A 152 -26.49 18.61 -75.53
CA PRO A 152 -26.51 17.46 -76.44
C PRO A 152 -26.58 17.92 -77.90
N THR A 153 -25.64 17.45 -78.72
CA THR A 153 -25.67 17.59 -80.18
C THR A 153 -26.66 16.61 -80.79
N VAL A 154 -27.73 17.14 -81.37
CA VAL A 154 -28.67 16.43 -82.24
C VAL A 154 -28.00 16.28 -83.61
N ALA A 155 -27.65 15.06 -83.99
CA ALA A 155 -27.12 14.76 -85.32
C ALA A 155 -28.29 14.48 -86.28
N GLY A 156 -28.56 15.43 -87.18
CA GLY A 156 -29.38 15.21 -88.36
C GLY A 156 -28.62 14.37 -89.37
N GLY A 157 -29.26 13.29 -89.82
CA GLY A 157 -28.79 12.48 -90.94
C GLY A 157 -29.40 12.97 -92.25
N GLU A 158 -28.58 13.05 -93.29
CA GLU A 158 -29.02 13.14 -94.68
C GLU A 158 -28.33 12.07 -95.54
N ASN A 159 -29.18 11.22 -96.11
CA ASN A 159 -29.14 10.57 -97.43
C ASN A 159 -27.81 10.10 -98.04
N GLY A 160 -27.70 8.77 -98.15
CA GLY A 160 -27.04 8.07 -99.24
C GLY A 160 -27.94 6.93 -99.73
N GLY A 161 -28.50 7.07 -100.92
CA GLY A 161 -29.39 6.08 -101.52
C GLY A 161 -28.66 4.82 -101.99
N ALA A 162 -29.21 3.66 -101.65
CA ALA A 162 -28.91 2.39 -102.30
C ALA A 162 -30.22 1.63 -102.51
N ALA A 163 -30.41 1.18 -103.75
CA ALA A 163 -31.60 0.48 -104.21
C ALA A 163 -31.73 -0.91 -103.55
N ALA A 164 -32.99 -1.25 -103.32
CA ALA A 164 -33.61 -2.52 -103.02
C ALA A 164 -32.76 -3.80 -103.17
N GLU A 165 -32.74 -4.60 -102.10
CA GLU A 165 -33.21 -5.99 -102.13
C GLU A 165 -33.67 -6.38 -100.71
N ALA A 166 -34.99 -6.51 -100.54
CA ALA A 166 -35.62 -6.94 -99.30
C ALA A 166 -35.65 -8.48 -99.25
N ASN A 167 -34.91 -9.07 -98.31
CA ASN A 167 -35.14 -10.44 -97.86
C ASN A 167 -34.56 -10.64 -96.44
N GLY A 168 -35.40 -11.01 -95.48
CA GLY A 168 -35.01 -11.56 -94.16
C GLY A 168 -34.72 -10.60 -93.00
N ASN A 169 -33.85 -9.59 -93.13
CA ASN A 169 -33.26 -8.90 -91.97
C ASN A 169 -34.10 -7.77 -91.33
N ALA A 170 -35.02 -7.16 -92.06
CA ALA A 170 -35.77 -6.00 -91.55
C ALA A 170 -36.83 -6.37 -90.49
N ALA A 171 -37.48 -7.53 -90.64
CA ALA A 171 -38.50 -8.00 -89.70
C ALA A 171 -37.87 -8.42 -88.36
N GLU A 172 -36.73 -9.11 -88.38
CA GLU A 172 -36.02 -9.50 -87.16
C GLU A 172 -35.47 -8.28 -86.39
N ALA A 173 -35.03 -7.24 -87.12
CA ALA A 173 -34.59 -5.99 -86.50
C ALA A 173 -35.74 -5.22 -85.83
N LEU A 174 -36.93 -5.22 -86.42
CA LEU A 174 -38.13 -4.62 -85.82
C LEU A 174 -38.55 -5.35 -84.54
N ILE A 175 -38.50 -6.69 -84.53
CA ILE A 175 -38.80 -7.49 -83.33
C ILE A 175 -37.80 -7.19 -82.21
N LYS A 176 -36.50 -7.12 -82.52
CA LYS A 176 -35.47 -6.75 -81.53
C LYS A 176 -35.66 -5.33 -80.99
N LEU A 177 -36.16 -4.41 -81.81
CA LEU A 177 -36.49 -3.05 -81.38
C LEU A 177 -37.72 -3.04 -80.46
N GLU A 178 -38.77 -3.80 -80.78
CA GLU A 178 -39.95 -3.95 -79.92
C GLU A 178 -39.60 -4.60 -78.58
N GLU A 179 -38.81 -5.69 -78.59
CA GLU A 179 -38.26 -6.33 -77.39
C GLU A 179 -37.46 -5.34 -76.53
N ALA A 180 -36.55 -4.57 -77.13
CA ALA A 180 -35.76 -3.57 -76.42
C ALA A 180 -36.64 -2.44 -75.86
N SER A 181 -37.67 -2.02 -76.60
CA SER A 181 -38.60 -0.98 -76.15
C SER A 181 -39.43 -1.43 -74.94
N ALA A 182 -39.84 -2.70 -74.89
CA ALA A 182 -40.55 -3.28 -73.76
C ALA A 182 -39.65 -3.38 -72.51
N VAL A 183 -38.39 -3.78 -72.68
CA VAL A 183 -37.39 -3.79 -71.60
C VAL A 183 -37.16 -2.37 -71.06
N VAL A 184 -36.95 -1.39 -71.94
CA VAL A 184 -36.73 0.01 -71.53
C VAL A 184 -37.96 0.57 -70.81
N LYS A 185 -39.17 0.24 -71.28
CA LYS A 185 -40.41 0.62 -70.59
C LYS A 185 -40.48 0.02 -69.18
N LYS A 186 -40.16 -1.28 -69.04
CA LYS A 186 -40.17 -1.94 -67.73
C LYS A 186 -39.09 -1.39 -66.80
N GLN A 187 -37.90 -1.10 -67.31
CA GLN A 187 -36.83 -0.46 -66.55
C GLN A 187 -37.22 0.95 -66.09
N LYS A 188 -37.96 1.70 -66.92
CA LYS A 188 -38.49 3.01 -66.54
C LYS A 188 -39.50 2.89 -65.39
N GLU A 189 -40.43 1.93 -65.45
CA GLU A 189 -41.37 1.65 -64.35
C GLU A 189 -40.63 1.25 -63.06
N GLN A 190 -39.59 0.41 -63.17
CA GLN A 190 -38.74 0.04 -62.03
C GLN A 190 -38.01 1.24 -61.44
N LEU A 191 -37.50 2.15 -62.27
CA LEU A 191 -36.81 3.36 -61.83
C LEU A 191 -37.79 4.34 -61.15
N GLU A 192 -38.99 4.50 -61.69
CA GLU A 192 -40.06 5.30 -61.08
C GLU A 192 -40.48 4.71 -59.71
N SER A 193 -40.60 3.39 -59.60
CA SER A 193 -40.85 2.70 -58.32
C SER A 193 -39.71 2.92 -57.31
N ALA A 194 -38.45 2.78 -57.75
CA ALA A 194 -37.30 3.00 -56.88
C ALA A 194 -37.20 4.47 -56.41
N GLN A 195 -37.57 5.43 -57.27
CA GLN A 195 -37.65 6.84 -56.90
C GLN A 195 -38.77 7.11 -55.88
N ALA A 196 -39.91 6.44 -56.01
CA ALA A 196 -40.98 6.51 -55.02
C ALA A 196 -40.51 5.95 -53.66
N ASP A 197 -39.84 4.81 -53.63
CA ASP A 197 -39.27 4.22 -52.41
C ASP A 197 -38.19 5.11 -51.78
N ILE A 198 -37.34 5.75 -52.59
CA ILE A 198 -36.36 6.71 -52.08
C ILE A 198 -37.06 7.89 -51.43
N LYS A 199 -38.16 8.38 -52.03
CA LYS A 199 -38.93 9.50 -51.49
C LYS A 199 -39.58 9.11 -50.16
N THR A 200 -40.21 7.94 -50.05
CA THR A 200 -40.80 7.47 -48.78
C THR A 200 -39.74 7.28 -47.71
N LEU A 201 -38.60 6.67 -48.03
CA LEU A 201 -37.48 6.53 -47.09
C LEU A 201 -36.91 7.89 -46.66
N GLN A 202 -36.87 8.89 -47.56
CA GLN A 202 -36.46 10.26 -47.21
C GLN A 202 -37.47 10.92 -46.26
N GLU A 203 -38.77 10.74 -46.50
CA GLU A 203 -39.84 11.22 -45.62
C GLU A 203 -39.78 10.55 -44.24
N GLU A 204 -39.61 9.22 -44.18
CA GLU A 204 -39.40 8.48 -42.94
C GLU A 204 -38.13 8.92 -42.19
N ASN A 205 -37.02 9.11 -42.89
CA ASN A 205 -35.78 9.57 -42.28
C ASN A 205 -35.94 11.00 -41.73
N SER A 206 -36.68 11.85 -42.43
CA SER A 206 -37.01 13.20 -41.98
C SER A 206 -37.93 13.18 -40.76
N ALA A 207 -38.94 12.29 -40.74
CA ALA A 207 -39.82 12.08 -39.60
C ALA A 207 -39.06 11.51 -38.38
N LEU A 208 -38.15 10.57 -38.58
CA LEU A 208 -37.29 10.03 -37.52
C LEU A 208 -36.31 11.07 -36.99
N LYS A 209 -35.74 11.93 -37.85
CA LYS A 209 -34.90 13.06 -37.44
C LYS A 209 -35.69 14.07 -36.62
N ALA A 210 -36.87 14.46 -37.09
CA ALA A 210 -37.76 15.36 -36.36
C ALA A 210 -38.18 14.76 -35.02
N ARG A 211 -38.48 13.46 -34.96
CA ARG A 211 -38.78 12.76 -33.71
C ARG A 211 -37.58 12.74 -32.76
N ARG A 212 -36.37 12.50 -33.27
CA ARG A 212 -35.14 12.55 -32.47
C ARG A 212 -34.88 13.94 -31.90
N GLU A 213 -35.10 14.97 -32.70
CA GLU A 213 -34.90 16.38 -32.32
C GLU A 213 -36.04 16.91 -31.44
N GLY A 214 -37.21 16.28 -31.48
CA GLY A 214 -38.37 16.59 -30.64
C GLY A 214 -38.53 15.71 -29.39
N LEU A 215 -37.57 14.82 -29.09
CA LEU A 215 -37.56 14.09 -27.82
C LEU A 215 -37.35 15.07 -26.66
N THR A 216 -38.24 15.02 -25.68
CA THR A 216 -38.20 15.90 -24.51
C THR A 216 -37.68 15.19 -23.28
N ASP A 217 -37.32 15.93 -22.23
CA ASP A 217 -36.87 15.35 -20.96
C ASP A 217 -37.92 14.40 -20.35
N GLU A 218 -39.21 14.66 -20.58
CA GLU A 218 -40.32 13.78 -20.17
C GLU A 218 -40.27 12.40 -20.86
N ASP A 219 -39.86 12.35 -22.12
CA ASP A 219 -39.68 11.09 -22.84
C ASP A 219 -38.48 10.31 -22.27
N PHE A 220 -37.41 11.01 -21.88
CA PHE A 220 -36.25 10.42 -21.21
C PHE A 220 -36.60 9.89 -19.81
N ILE A 221 -37.39 10.62 -19.02
CA ILE A 221 -37.82 10.20 -17.68
C ILE A 221 -38.62 8.90 -17.73
N ARG A 222 -39.38 8.67 -18.81
CA ARG A 222 -40.16 7.45 -19.00
C ARG A 222 -39.33 6.23 -19.37
N THR A 223 -38.08 6.42 -19.81
CA THR A 223 -37.19 5.30 -20.14
C THR A 223 -36.83 4.48 -18.90
N ASP A 224 -36.72 3.17 -19.06
CA ASP A 224 -36.40 2.27 -17.94
C ASP A 224 -35.00 2.50 -17.38
N VAL A 225 -34.07 2.96 -18.23
CA VAL A 225 -32.71 3.34 -17.83
C VAL A 225 -32.75 4.52 -16.85
N PHE A 226 -33.54 5.56 -17.13
CA PHE A 226 -33.68 6.69 -16.22
C PHE A 226 -34.34 6.28 -14.90
N LYS A 227 -35.39 5.46 -14.94
CA LYS A 227 -36.05 4.94 -13.73
C LYS A 227 -35.09 4.12 -12.86
N GLN A 228 -34.28 3.26 -13.48
CA GLN A 228 -33.26 2.49 -12.77
C GLN A 228 -32.21 3.40 -12.13
N PHE A 229 -31.70 4.39 -12.87
CA PHE A 229 -30.75 5.37 -12.34
C PHE A 229 -31.34 6.18 -11.18
N LYS A 230 -32.60 6.63 -11.31
CA LYS A 230 -33.33 7.32 -10.24
C LYS A 230 -33.46 6.45 -9.00
N GLY A 231 -33.84 5.18 -9.14
CA GLY A 231 -33.93 4.23 -8.03
C GLY A 231 -32.58 4.02 -7.33
N GLN A 232 -31.50 3.86 -8.09
CA GLN A 232 -30.15 3.78 -7.54
C GLN A 232 -29.76 5.06 -6.79
N ASN A 233 -30.09 6.23 -7.33
CA ASN A 233 -29.82 7.50 -6.68
C ASN A 233 -30.62 7.68 -5.38
N GLU A 234 -31.89 7.28 -5.36
CA GLU A 234 -32.71 7.27 -4.15
C GLU A 234 -32.15 6.34 -3.07
N ASP A 235 -31.66 5.17 -3.45
CA ASP A 235 -31.04 4.22 -2.51
C ASP A 235 -29.69 4.72 -1.99
N LEU A 236 -28.90 5.39 -2.84
CA LEU A 236 -27.68 6.09 -2.41
C LEU A 236 -28.00 7.19 -1.41
N ILE A 237 -29.03 8.01 -1.66
CA ILE A 237 -29.47 9.05 -0.72
C ILE A 237 -29.88 8.44 0.63
N LYS A 238 -30.68 7.36 0.63
CA LYS A 238 -31.05 6.66 1.88
C LYS A 238 -29.82 6.14 2.63
N ARG A 239 -28.84 5.59 1.91
CA ARG A 239 -27.60 5.08 2.51
C ARG A 239 -26.74 6.20 3.09
N ILE A 240 -26.63 7.33 2.40
CA ILE A 240 -25.94 8.53 2.90
C ILE A 240 -26.61 9.01 4.18
N ASN A 241 -27.93 9.18 4.19
CA ASN A 241 -28.66 9.63 5.38
C ASN A 241 -28.49 8.67 6.57
N HIS A 242 -28.48 7.36 6.32
CA HIS A 242 -28.22 6.36 7.36
C HIS A 242 -26.78 6.45 7.89
N LEU A 243 -25.80 6.62 7.01
CA LEU A 243 -24.40 6.81 7.39
C LEU A 243 -24.20 8.12 8.17
N GLU A 244 -24.87 9.21 7.79
CA GLU A 244 -24.82 10.47 8.52
C GLU A 244 -25.44 10.34 9.93
N ALA A 245 -26.59 9.67 10.04
CA ALA A 245 -27.24 9.43 11.32
C ALA A 245 -26.37 8.57 12.26
N THR A 246 -25.80 7.48 11.74
CA THR A 246 -24.89 6.61 12.51
C THR A 246 -23.58 7.32 12.86
N ASN A 247 -23.02 8.14 11.97
CA ASN A 247 -21.83 8.93 12.27
C ASN A 247 -22.09 9.95 13.39
N LYS A 248 -23.26 10.60 13.37
CA LYS A 248 -23.69 11.49 14.45
C LYS A 248 -23.81 10.74 15.78
N GLN A 249 -24.48 9.58 15.80
CA GLN A 249 -24.60 8.75 17.00
C GLN A 249 -23.24 8.34 17.57
N LEU A 250 -22.31 7.92 16.71
CA LEU A 250 -20.96 7.53 17.14
C LEU A 250 -20.16 8.71 17.68
N ARG A 251 -20.32 9.93 17.13
CA ARG A 251 -19.70 11.15 17.67
C ARG A 251 -20.27 11.50 19.04
N ASP A 252 -21.59 11.50 19.18
CA ASP A 252 -22.26 11.78 20.45
C ASP A 252 -21.85 10.76 21.54
N GLU A 253 -21.70 9.48 21.18
CA GLU A 253 -21.23 8.45 22.09
C GLU A 253 -19.74 8.60 22.45
N ALA A 254 -18.89 8.97 21.49
CA ALA A 254 -17.47 9.24 21.74
C ALA A 254 -17.29 10.43 22.70
N ASP A 255 -18.05 11.51 22.49
CA ASP A 255 -18.03 12.69 23.37
C ASP A 255 -18.52 12.33 24.79
N ARG A 256 -19.59 11.52 24.90
CA ARG A 256 -20.06 11.00 26.18
C ARG A 256 -18.98 10.19 26.90
N LEU A 257 -18.39 9.20 26.23
CA LEU A 257 -17.34 8.34 26.83
C LEU A 257 -16.09 9.16 27.21
N GLN A 258 -15.75 10.18 26.43
CA GLN A 258 -14.65 11.10 26.77
C GLN A 258 -14.98 11.94 28.01
N SER A 259 -16.22 12.44 28.13
CA SER A 259 -16.68 13.17 29.32
C SER A 259 -16.69 12.28 30.58
N GLU A 260 -17.12 11.02 30.46
CA GLU A 260 -17.13 10.05 31.56
C GLU A 260 -15.70 9.69 31.98
N ARG A 261 -14.80 9.45 31.02
CA ARG A 261 -13.38 9.14 31.30
C ARG A 261 -12.68 10.31 31.98
N THR A 262 -12.93 11.54 31.55
CA THR A 262 -12.35 12.73 32.16
C THR A 262 -12.88 12.93 33.57
N ALA A 263 -14.19 12.82 33.79
CA ALA A 263 -14.79 12.90 35.12
C ALA A 263 -14.26 11.81 36.08
N PHE A 264 -14.13 10.56 35.60
CA PHE A 264 -13.57 9.47 36.40
C PHE A 264 -12.09 9.71 36.76
N ARG A 265 -11.29 10.19 35.81
CA ARG A 265 -9.89 10.55 36.05
C ARG A 265 -9.76 11.67 37.07
N THR A 266 -10.59 12.70 37.00
CA THR A 266 -10.60 13.79 37.99
C THR A 266 -10.95 13.26 39.37
N LYS A 267 -12.01 12.45 39.50
CA LYS A 267 -12.38 11.83 40.79
C LYS A 267 -11.25 11.00 41.39
N LEU A 268 -10.60 10.14 40.60
CA LEU A 268 -9.47 9.35 41.09
C LEU A 268 -8.29 10.23 41.53
N ASN A 269 -8.02 11.32 40.81
CA ASN A 269 -6.97 12.25 41.19
C ASN A 269 -7.31 12.99 42.48
N ASP A 270 -8.55 13.43 42.64
CA ASP A 270 -9.03 14.13 43.84
C ASP A 270 -9.02 13.20 45.07
N GLU A 271 -9.45 11.94 44.92
CA GLU A 271 -9.37 10.92 45.96
C GLU A 271 -7.93 10.62 46.36
N ALA A 272 -7.03 10.47 45.37
CA ALA A 272 -5.61 10.26 45.63
C ALA A 272 -4.99 11.47 46.36
N GLN A 273 -5.27 12.70 45.93
CA GLN A 273 -4.80 13.92 46.59
C GLN A 273 -5.33 14.05 48.02
N ALA A 274 -6.59 13.70 48.27
CA ALA A 274 -7.17 13.70 49.61
C ALA A 274 -6.47 12.69 50.54
N ILE A 275 -6.19 11.48 50.05
CA ILE A 275 -5.45 10.46 50.81
C ILE A 275 -4.02 10.92 51.09
N THR A 276 -3.32 11.48 50.10
CA THR A 276 -1.96 12.01 50.29
C THR A 276 -1.94 13.12 51.33
N SER A 277 -2.88 14.06 51.26
CA SER A 277 -2.97 15.16 52.23
C SER A 277 -3.25 14.67 53.65
N ASP A 278 -4.12 13.66 53.84
CA ASP A 278 -4.36 13.10 55.16
C ASP A 278 -3.15 12.34 55.71
N LEU A 279 -2.43 11.59 54.86
CA LEU A 279 -1.20 10.91 55.25
C LEU A 279 -0.09 11.90 55.63
N GLU A 280 0.08 12.99 54.88
CA GLU A 280 1.02 14.06 55.20
C GLU A 280 0.70 14.69 56.55
N ARG A 281 -0.57 15.01 56.81
CA ARG A 281 -1.02 15.52 58.12
C ARG A 281 -0.72 14.54 59.26
N GLN A 282 -0.97 13.25 59.06
CA GLN A 282 -0.66 12.23 60.07
C GLN A 282 0.84 12.14 60.36
N VAL A 283 1.69 12.26 59.33
CA VAL A 283 3.15 12.29 59.49
C VAL A 283 3.57 13.53 60.30
N GLU A 284 3.04 14.70 59.97
CA GLU A 284 3.34 15.94 60.71
C GLU A 284 2.95 15.84 62.19
N GLU A 285 1.76 15.28 62.50
CA GLU A 285 1.32 15.04 63.87
C GLU A 285 2.26 14.08 64.62
N ARG A 286 2.70 13.00 63.97
CA ARG A 286 3.63 12.04 64.56
C ARG A 286 5.03 12.62 64.77
N ASP A 287 5.52 13.46 63.86
CA ASP A 287 6.79 14.16 64.01
C ASP A 287 6.76 15.19 65.15
N ALA A 288 5.63 15.88 65.33
CA ALA A 288 5.40 16.76 66.47
C ALA A 288 5.40 15.97 67.80
N ASP A 289 4.71 14.82 67.84
CA ASP A 289 4.70 13.93 69.01
C ASP A 289 6.11 13.39 69.33
N LEU A 290 6.88 12.96 68.33
CA LEU A 290 8.27 12.52 68.49
C LEU A 290 9.15 13.63 69.06
N THR A 291 8.99 14.86 68.59
CA THR A 291 9.71 16.02 69.09
C THR A 291 9.39 16.26 70.57
N ARG A 292 8.11 16.19 70.94
CA ARG A 292 7.66 16.31 72.34
C ARG A 292 8.24 15.21 73.24
N ILE A 293 8.21 13.96 72.77
CA ILE A 293 8.76 12.80 73.53
C ILE A 293 10.28 12.94 73.71
N ARG A 294 11.00 13.39 72.68
CA ARG A 294 12.45 13.66 72.78
C ARG A 294 12.75 14.74 73.81
N ALA A 295 12.03 15.86 73.77
CA ALA A 295 12.20 16.93 74.76
C ALA A 295 11.95 16.43 76.19
N ALA A 296 10.87 15.67 76.42
CA ALA A 296 10.56 15.09 77.72
C ALA A 296 11.65 14.10 78.17
N ARG A 297 12.13 13.21 77.28
CA ARG A 297 13.23 12.29 77.57
C ARG A 297 14.48 13.03 77.98
N ASP A 298 14.86 14.07 77.25
CA ASP A 298 16.08 14.84 77.52
C ASP A 298 15.97 15.58 78.86
N GLU A 299 14.79 16.08 79.22
CA GLU A 299 14.51 16.65 80.54
C GLU A 299 14.65 15.61 81.67
N TRP A 300 14.10 14.41 81.51
CA TRP A 300 14.22 13.33 82.50
C TRP A 300 15.67 12.85 82.65
N TYR A 301 16.40 12.75 81.54
CA TYR A 301 17.81 12.38 81.56
C TYR A 301 18.66 13.41 82.31
N ALA A 302 18.40 14.70 82.10
CA ALA A 302 19.05 15.78 82.85
C ALA A 302 18.75 15.69 84.35
N LYS A 303 17.48 15.46 84.74
CA LYS A 303 17.08 15.26 86.14
C LYS A 303 17.76 14.05 86.79
N ALA A 304 17.85 12.93 86.06
CA ALA A 304 18.50 11.72 86.55
C ALA A 304 20.01 11.96 86.83
N ASN A 305 20.71 12.59 85.87
CA ASN A 305 22.12 12.93 86.06
C ASN A 305 22.35 13.86 87.27
N MET A 306 21.51 14.88 87.47
CA MET A 306 21.62 15.76 88.63
C MET A 306 21.45 15.02 89.95
N LEU A 307 20.48 14.10 90.04
CA LEU A 307 20.28 13.28 91.23
C LEU A 307 21.45 12.34 91.49
N GLU A 308 22.01 11.72 90.45
CA GLU A 308 23.17 10.82 90.56
C GLU A 308 24.41 11.58 91.06
N THR A 309 24.66 12.79 90.54
CA THR A 309 25.74 13.66 91.03
C THR A 309 25.54 14.01 92.50
N ARG A 310 24.33 14.40 92.90
CA ARG A 310 24.02 14.71 94.30
C ARG A 310 24.24 13.51 95.23
N GLU A 311 23.84 12.31 94.82
CA GLU A 311 24.04 11.08 95.61
C GLU A 311 25.53 10.77 95.79
N LYS A 312 26.35 10.99 94.75
CA LYS A 312 27.82 10.82 94.83
C LYS A 312 28.44 11.80 95.83
N GLU A 313 28.05 13.06 95.78
CA GLU A 313 28.50 14.09 96.73
C GLU A 313 28.10 13.76 98.17
N GLU A 314 26.86 13.29 98.39
CA GLU A 314 26.38 12.88 99.72
C GLU A 314 27.16 11.69 100.28
N LYS A 315 27.47 10.68 99.44
CA LYS A 315 28.33 9.55 99.83
C LYS A 315 29.74 10.00 100.21
N GLN A 316 30.33 10.93 99.46
CA GLN A 316 31.64 11.49 99.79
C GLN A 316 31.62 12.26 101.11
N ALA A 317 30.61 13.10 101.34
CA ALA A 317 30.44 13.82 102.60
C ALA A 317 30.31 12.87 103.80
N LEU A 318 29.51 11.80 103.66
CA LEU A 318 29.39 10.76 104.70
C LEU A 318 30.71 10.06 105.00
N GLN A 319 31.54 9.83 103.98
CA GLN A 319 32.84 9.19 104.15
C GLN A 319 33.81 10.09 104.91
N HIS A 320 33.89 11.38 104.56
CA HIS A 320 34.68 12.35 105.31
C HIS A 320 34.26 12.48 106.78
N LEU A 321 32.95 12.41 107.05
CA LEU A 321 32.43 12.51 108.40
C LEU A 321 32.84 11.29 109.24
N LYS A 322 32.85 10.08 108.66
CA LYS A 322 33.35 8.85 109.31
C LYS A 322 34.84 8.93 109.63
N GLU A 323 35.65 9.44 108.70
CA GLU A 323 37.09 9.64 108.91
C GLU A 323 37.35 10.60 110.07
N LEU A 324 36.61 11.71 110.13
CA LEU A 324 36.72 12.69 111.21
C LEU A 324 36.37 12.09 112.58
N THR A 325 35.28 11.31 112.65
CA THR A 325 34.88 10.65 113.91
C THR A 325 35.93 9.64 114.39
N GLY A 326 36.53 8.86 113.48
CA GLY A 326 37.61 7.93 113.85
C GLY A 326 38.85 8.63 114.40
N ALA A 327 39.23 9.77 113.80
CA ALA A 327 40.36 10.57 114.30
C ALA A 327 40.10 11.17 115.69
N GLN A 328 38.85 11.53 116.00
CA GLN A 328 38.47 12.00 117.34
C GLN A 328 38.59 10.90 118.39
N GLU A 329 38.17 9.67 118.08
CA GLU A 329 38.28 8.50 118.96
C GLU A 329 39.76 8.19 119.30
N ASP A 330 40.64 8.17 118.30
CA ASP A 330 42.08 7.93 118.50
C ASP A 330 42.74 8.99 119.41
N ARG A 331 42.34 10.26 119.29
CA ARG A 331 42.86 11.35 120.11
C ARG A 331 42.42 11.21 121.57
N ILE A 332 41.18 10.81 121.81
CA ILE A 332 40.66 10.54 123.15
C ILE A 332 41.49 9.43 123.81
N ALA A 333 41.74 8.32 123.11
CA ALA A 333 42.54 7.20 123.63
C ALA A 333 43.98 7.61 124.01
N SER A 334 44.63 8.47 123.22
CA SER A 334 45.96 8.99 123.54
C SER A 334 45.99 9.85 124.81
N LEU A 335 44.97 10.69 125.02
CA LEU A 335 44.88 11.55 126.20
C LEU A 335 44.63 10.73 127.47
N GLU A 336 43.84 9.66 127.38
CA GLU A 336 43.60 8.72 128.47
C GLU A 336 44.90 8.03 128.94
N LEU A 337 45.78 7.64 128.01
CA LEU A 337 47.10 7.06 128.33
C LEU A 337 48.07 8.07 128.95
N GLU A 338 48.01 9.34 128.55
CA GLU A 338 48.86 10.40 129.10
C GLU A 338 48.48 10.75 130.55
N LEU A 339 47.18 10.72 130.86
CA LEU A 339 46.68 10.87 132.24
C LEU A 339 47.14 9.72 133.16
N GLN A 340 47.38 8.52 132.64
CA GLN A 340 47.95 7.42 133.42
C GLN A 340 49.42 7.66 133.80
N ARG A 341 50.21 8.34 132.96
CA ARG A 341 51.62 8.69 133.20
C ARG A 341 51.81 9.72 134.32
N LEU A 342 50.89 10.68 134.41
CA LEU A 342 50.99 11.85 135.30
C LEU A 342 50.57 11.57 136.75
N LYS A 343 50.34 10.31 137.14
CA LYS A 343 50.17 9.90 138.54
C LYS A 343 51.55 9.64 139.18
N PRO A 344 52.07 10.50 140.07
CA PRO A 344 53.37 10.30 140.71
C PRO A 344 53.26 9.45 141.98
N THR A 345 54.28 8.63 142.25
CA THR A 345 54.67 8.22 143.62
C THR A 345 55.84 9.13 144.02
N GLU A 346 55.58 10.12 144.88
CA GLU A 346 56.57 11.07 145.46
C GLU A 346 57.50 10.29 146.43
N ASP A 347 58.82 10.47 146.54
CA ASP A 347 59.65 11.68 146.69
C ASP A 347 61.13 11.39 146.35
N GLN A 348 61.86 12.36 145.75
CA GLN A 348 63.13 12.96 146.22
C GLN A 348 64.01 13.58 145.11
N GLN A 349 64.55 14.77 145.41
CA GLN A 349 65.45 15.60 144.60
C GLN A 349 66.92 15.29 144.90
N MET A 350 67.80 15.34 143.88
CA MET A 350 69.26 15.26 143.99
C MET A 350 69.90 16.52 143.41
N ALA A 351 70.88 17.07 144.13
CA ALA A 351 71.84 18.06 143.63
C ALA A 351 73.28 17.50 143.73
N ASP A 352 74.18 18.10 142.97
CA ASP A 352 75.47 17.59 142.47
C ASP A 352 76.69 18.26 143.22
N PRO A 353 77.97 18.03 142.88
CA PRO A 353 78.98 17.35 143.73
C PRO A 353 80.18 18.23 144.18
N ASP A 354 81.01 17.76 145.13
CA ASP A 354 82.35 18.35 145.40
C ASP A 354 83.41 17.31 145.88
N PRO A 355 84.73 17.54 145.64
CA PRO A 355 85.83 16.59 145.78
C PRO A 355 86.54 16.68 147.14
N GLY A 356 86.38 15.62 147.94
CA GLY A 356 87.11 15.40 149.20
C GLY A 356 87.27 13.91 149.48
N LEU A 357 87.60 13.11 148.47
CA LEU A 357 87.54 11.64 148.55
C LEU A 357 88.60 10.98 149.46
N GLU A 358 89.56 11.71 150.03
CA GLU A 358 90.61 11.13 150.87
C GLU A 358 90.47 11.48 152.37
N SER A 359 89.44 12.24 152.78
CA SER A 359 89.14 12.50 154.19
C SER A 359 87.70 12.16 154.61
N MET A 360 86.94 11.47 153.75
CA MET A 360 85.55 11.13 154.04
C MET A 360 85.42 9.96 155.05
N PRO A 361 84.48 10.04 156.00
CA PRO A 361 84.16 8.95 156.92
C PRO A 361 83.56 7.76 156.15
N ALA A 362 83.84 6.54 156.62
CA ALA A 362 83.47 5.29 155.95
C ALA A 362 81.97 5.17 155.59
N ASP A 363 81.09 5.81 156.37
CA ASP A 363 79.63 5.79 156.15
C ASP A 363 79.21 6.53 154.87
N GLU A 364 79.95 7.57 154.48
CA GLU A 364 79.59 8.42 153.36
C GLU A 364 80.05 7.80 152.03
N LEU A 365 81.17 7.06 152.06
CA LEU A 365 81.61 6.15 150.99
C LEU A 365 80.65 4.97 150.80
N LEU A 366 80.12 4.40 151.89
CA LEU A 366 79.10 3.35 151.83
C LEU A 366 77.79 3.83 151.18
N SER A 367 77.38 5.08 151.46
CA SER A 367 76.18 5.66 150.84
C SER A 367 76.32 5.82 149.32
N LYS A 368 77.47 6.33 148.85
CA LYS A 368 77.77 6.46 147.42
C LYS A 368 77.91 5.09 146.76
N HIS A 369 78.52 4.11 147.43
CA HIS A 369 78.60 2.75 146.92
C HIS A 369 77.20 2.12 146.78
N ARG A 370 76.33 2.27 147.78
CA ARG A 370 74.93 1.82 147.69
C ARG A 370 74.18 2.49 146.55
N LYS A 371 74.34 3.79 146.36
CA LYS A 371 73.71 4.50 145.24
C LYS A 371 74.25 4.03 143.89
N LEU A 372 75.56 3.89 143.75
CA LEU A 372 76.17 3.35 142.52
C LEU A 372 75.68 1.93 142.24
N GLN A 373 75.51 1.12 143.28
CA GLN A 373 74.99 -0.24 143.19
C GLN A 373 73.51 -0.23 142.79
N GLN A 374 72.72 0.72 143.28
CA GLN A 374 71.31 0.90 142.94
C GLN A 374 71.12 1.44 141.51
N ASP A 375 71.94 2.40 141.09
CA ASP A 375 71.97 2.94 139.73
C ASP A 375 72.46 1.86 138.74
N PHE A 376 73.48 1.08 139.11
CA PHE A 376 73.93 -0.07 138.34
C PHE A 376 72.84 -1.16 138.25
N GLU A 377 72.07 -1.40 139.32
CA GLU A 377 70.91 -2.29 139.28
C GLU A 377 69.77 -1.74 138.42
N SER A 378 69.50 -0.43 138.44
CA SER A 378 68.48 0.21 137.59
C SER A 378 68.86 0.13 136.12
N ILE A 379 70.11 0.46 135.78
CA ILE A 379 70.63 0.37 134.41
C ILE A 379 70.61 -1.09 133.92
N ASN A 380 70.97 -2.05 134.77
CA ASN A 380 70.86 -3.47 134.44
C ASN A 380 69.41 -3.96 134.28
N LYS A 381 68.41 -3.25 134.84
CA LYS A 381 66.97 -3.51 134.62
C LYS A 381 66.44 -2.78 133.37
N GLU A 382 66.93 -1.59 133.07
CA GLU A 382 66.53 -0.80 131.90
C GLU A 382 67.14 -1.29 130.59
N LEU A 383 68.39 -1.78 130.62
CA LEU A 383 69.10 -2.26 129.44
C LEU A 383 68.35 -3.41 128.74
N PRO A 384 67.80 -4.42 129.44
CA PRO A 384 66.91 -5.43 128.84
C PRO A 384 65.62 -4.85 128.26
N ALA A 385 65.01 -3.85 128.91
CA ALA A 385 63.76 -3.22 128.43
C ALA A 385 64.01 -2.40 127.16
N LEU A 386 65.12 -1.64 127.11
CA LEU A 386 65.56 -0.89 125.94
C LEU A 386 65.95 -1.83 124.80
N GLN A 387 66.68 -2.91 125.11
CA GLN A 387 67.02 -3.95 124.14
C GLN A 387 65.77 -4.64 123.59
N GLN A 388 64.74 -4.87 124.42
CA GLN A 388 63.47 -5.45 124.00
C GLN A 388 62.67 -4.48 123.12
N ALA A 389 62.62 -3.18 123.47
CA ALA A 389 61.99 -2.15 122.66
C ALA A 389 62.69 -2.00 121.30
N TYR A 390 64.02 -2.01 121.27
CA TYR A 390 64.80 -1.96 120.03
C TYR A 390 64.59 -3.20 119.17
N LYS A 391 64.59 -4.42 119.75
CA LYS A 391 64.27 -5.66 119.03
C LYS A 391 62.84 -5.65 118.47
N ARG A 392 61.86 -5.12 119.20
CA ARG A 392 60.47 -4.98 118.72
C ARG A 392 60.36 -3.95 117.60
N SER A 393 61.02 -2.80 117.74
CA SER A 393 61.09 -1.76 116.71
C SER A 393 61.74 -2.29 115.42
N MET A 394 62.88 -2.97 115.55
CA MET A 394 63.57 -3.57 114.41
C MET A 394 62.75 -4.68 113.75
N GLY A 395 62.06 -5.51 114.55
CA GLY A 395 61.12 -6.51 114.04
C GLY A 395 59.90 -5.90 113.33
N LEU A 396 59.37 -4.77 113.82
CA LEU A 396 58.27 -4.05 113.18
C LEU A 396 58.72 -3.37 111.88
N ALA A 397 59.90 -2.74 111.88
CA ALA A 397 60.50 -2.14 110.69
C ALA A 397 60.74 -3.20 109.61
N GLN A 398 61.29 -4.37 109.98
CA GLN A 398 61.49 -5.47 109.05
C GLN A 398 60.16 -6.02 108.51
N LYS A 399 59.12 -6.16 109.35
CA LYS A 399 57.77 -6.52 108.89
C LYS A 399 57.19 -5.50 107.93
N LYS A 400 57.35 -4.20 108.19
CA LYS A 400 56.87 -3.12 107.31
C LYS A 400 57.57 -3.13 105.96
N VAL A 401 58.89 -3.35 105.95
CA VAL A 401 59.63 -3.53 104.69
C VAL A 401 59.07 -4.71 103.91
N MET A 402 58.80 -5.85 104.56
CA MET A 402 58.18 -7.01 103.90
C MET A 402 56.76 -6.73 103.40
N GLU A 403 55.95 -5.96 104.15
CA GLU A 403 54.62 -5.53 103.70
C GLU A 403 54.70 -4.63 102.47
N TYR A 404 55.65 -3.68 102.44
CA TYR A 404 55.87 -2.80 101.29
C TYR A 404 56.34 -3.58 100.07
N THR A 405 57.24 -4.54 100.22
CA THR A 405 57.65 -5.40 99.08
C THR A 405 56.48 -6.19 98.52
N VAL A 406 55.60 -6.72 99.38
CA VAL A 406 54.38 -7.42 98.92
C VAL A 406 53.41 -6.45 98.22
N LEU A 407 53.30 -5.22 98.70
CA LEU A 407 52.47 -4.19 98.06
C LEU A 407 53.03 -3.76 96.70
N GLU A 408 54.35 -3.60 96.57
CA GLU A 408 55.02 -3.30 95.30
C GLU A 408 54.82 -4.45 94.29
N GLU A 409 54.98 -5.70 94.71
CA GLU A 409 54.69 -6.87 93.88
C GLU A 409 53.23 -6.90 93.41
N ARG A 410 52.28 -6.59 94.31
CA ARG A 410 50.85 -6.48 93.94
C ARG A 410 50.58 -5.33 92.98
N ALA A 411 51.20 -4.17 93.18
CA ALA A 411 51.06 -3.03 92.28
C ALA A 411 51.63 -3.34 90.89
N ALA A 412 52.79 -4.01 90.83
CA ALA A 412 53.39 -4.47 89.59
C ALA A 412 52.49 -5.49 88.87
N ALA A 413 51.92 -6.46 89.61
CA ALA A 413 50.98 -7.43 89.05
C ALA A 413 49.71 -6.75 88.52
N ALA A 414 49.15 -5.79 89.26
CA ALA A 414 47.97 -5.02 88.84
C ALA A 414 48.25 -4.18 87.58
N LEU A 415 49.43 -3.57 87.48
CA LEU A 415 49.87 -2.84 86.28
C LEU A 415 50.01 -3.76 85.07
N ALA A 416 50.58 -4.95 85.26
CA ALA A 416 50.70 -5.95 84.20
C ALA A 416 49.32 -6.45 83.72
N GLU A 417 48.40 -6.74 84.64
CA GLU A 417 47.03 -7.11 84.28
C GLU A 417 46.27 -5.95 83.61
N LYS A 418 46.43 -4.71 84.08
CA LYS A 418 45.88 -3.53 83.41
C LYS A 418 46.37 -3.43 81.97
N GLN A 419 47.68 -3.56 81.74
CA GLN A 419 48.24 -3.52 80.38
C GLN A 419 47.68 -4.63 79.48
N LYS A 420 47.52 -5.85 80.01
CA LYS A 420 46.88 -6.96 79.27
C LYS A 420 45.42 -6.66 78.93
N VAL A 421 44.67 -6.10 79.88
CA VAL A 421 43.28 -5.71 79.66
C VAL A 421 43.17 -4.56 78.65
N ASP A 422 44.01 -3.54 78.75
CA ASP A 422 44.06 -2.43 77.80
C ASP A 422 44.37 -2.92 76.38
N GLN A 423 45.35 -3.81 76.21
CA GLN A 423 45.66 -4.43 74.91
C GLN A 423 44.45 -5.18 74.34
N LYS A 424 43.76 -5.98 75.16
CA LYS A 424 42.55 -6.70 74.75
C LYS A 424 41.42 -5.73 74.39
N TYR A 425 41.22 -4.68 75.18
CA TYR A 425 40.20 -3.66 74.96
C TYR A 425 40.41 -2.96 73.62
N PHE A 426 41.64 -2.49 73.34
CA PHE A 426 41.94 -1.84 72.07
C PHE A 426 41.86 -2.78 70.87
N ALA A 427 42.23 -4.05 71.03
CA ALA A 427 42.05 -5.05 69.98
C ALA A 427 40.56 -5.27 69.66
N VAL A 428 39.72 -5.51 70.68
CA VAL A 428 38.27 -5.67 70.52
C VAL A 428 37.63 -4.41 69.95
N LYS A 429 38.06 -3.22 70.38
CA LYS A 429 37.53 -1.95 69.86
C LYS A 429 37.87 -1.75 68.39
N LYS A 430 39.10 -2.08 67.99
CA LYS A 430 39.52 -2.06 66.57
C LYS A 430 38.70 -3.04 65.74
N ASP A 431 38.45 -4.25 66.25
CA ASP A 431 37.63 -5.25 65.56
C ASP A 431 36.17 -4.80 65.45
N ALA A 432 35.60 -4.20 66.50
CA ALA A 432 34.26 -3.61 66.47
C ALA A 432 34.16 -2.49 65.42
N ASP A 433 35.13 -1.58 65.38
CA ASP A 433 35.16 -0.49 64.40
C ASP A 433 35.31 -1.02 62.96
N MET A 434 36.03 -2.13 62.75
CA MET A 434 36.10 -2.81 61.44
C MET A 434 34.75 -3.43 61.06
N ARG A 435 34.07 -4.11 62.00
CA ARG A 435 32.74 -4.69 61.78
C ARG A 435 31.69 -3.63 61.50
N ASP A 436 31.73 -2.47 62.16
CA ASP A 436 30.83 -1.35 61.89
C ASP A 436 31.03 -0.78 60.47
N ARG A 437 32.28 -0.68 60.01
CA ARG A 437 32.58 -0.27 58.62
C ARG A 437 32.04 -1.29 57.62
N GLU A 438 32.26 -2.58 57.85
CA GLU A 438 31.73 -3.65 57.00
C GLU A 438 30.19 -3.62 56.97
N LEU A 439 29.52 -3.47 58.12
CA LEU A 439 28.07 -3.34 58.22
C LEU A 439 27.55 -2.13 57.44
N SER A 440 28.24 -0.99 57.52
CA SER A 440 27.88 0.21 56.76
C SER A 440 27.97 -0.01 55.24
N VAL A 441 29.07 -0.65 54.78
CA VAL A 441 29.26 -0.99 53.36
C VAL A 441 28.21 -1.99 52.89
N LEU A 442 27.95 -3.04 53.66
CA LEU A 442 26.94 -4.06 53.33
C LEU A 442 25.53 -3.46 53.28
N ARG A 443 25.18 -2.55 54.21
CA ARG A 443 23.89 -1.84 54.18
C ARG A 443 23.75 -0.97 52.94
N SER A 444 24.80 -0.22 52.58
CA SER A 444 24.83 0.58 51.35
C SER A 444 24.68 -0.29 50.10
N GLN A 445 25.39 -1.42 50.06
CA GLN A 445 25.29 -2.37 48.95
C GLN A 445 23.90 -3.01 48.87
N ASN A 446 23.30 -3.37 50.01
CA ASN A 446 21.96 -3.96 50.05
C ASN A 446 20.88 -2.96 49.62
N ARG A 447 21.03 -1.68 49.98
CA ARG A 447 20.15 -0.61 49.50
C ARG A 447 20.24 -0.45 47.97
N LYS A 448 21.46 -0.40 47.41
CA LYS A 448 21.67 -0.36 45.95
C LYS A 448 21.08 -1.58 45.24
N SER A 449 21.30 -2.77 45.80
CA SER A 449 20.72 -4.01 45.26
C SER A 449 19.19 -3.96 45.26
N SER A 450 18.59 -3.46 46.34
CA SER A 450 17.14 -3.30 46.44
C SER A 450 16.59 -2.30 45.42
N GLU A 451 17.28 -1.17 45.21
CA GLU A 451 16.95 -0.18 44.18
C GLU A 451 17.03 -0.77 42.76
N ILE A 452 18.08 -1.55 42.46
CA ILE A 452 18.22 -2.26 41.17
C ILE A 452 17.07 -3.26 40.98
N VAL A 453 16.71 -4.02 42.03
CA VAL A 453 15.59 -4.98 41.96
C VAL A 453 14.27 -4.27 41.69
N THR A 454 14.02 -3.10 42.31
CA THR A 454 12.79 -2.32 42.02
C THR A 454 12.77 -1.81 40.59
N GLN A 455 13.89 -1.30 40.07
CA GLN A 455 14.00 -0.85 38.68
C GLN A 455 13.78 -2.01 37.70
N LEU A 456 14.37 -3.18 37.95
CA LEU A 456 14.19 -4.36 37.11
C LEU A 456 12.74 -4.84 37.09
N LYS A 457 12.04 -4.81 38.23
CA LYS A 457 10.60 -5.13 38.30
C LYS A 457 9.74 -4.14 37.52
N GLU A 458 10.07 -2.86 37.58
CA GLU A 458 9.34 -1.82 36.83
C GLU A 458 9.55 -1.98 35.31
N VAL A 459 10.78 -2.24 34.88
CA VAL A 459 11.09 -2.56 33.48
C VAL A 459 10.38 -3.85 33.02
N GLU A 460 10.35 -4.89 33.85
CA GLU A 460 9.61 -6.13 33.54
C GLU A 460 8.10 -5.86 33.38
N ALA A 461 7.50 -5.06 34.27
CA ALA A 461 6.10 -4.68 34.18
C ALA A 461 5.80 -3.89 32.89
N GLN A 462 6.66 -2.93 32.54
CA GLN A 462 6.56 -2.17 31.28
C GLN A 462 6.68 -3.09 30.05
N ASN A 463 7.62 -4.03 30.07
CA ASN A 463 7.79 -5.00 28.98
C ASN A 463 6.57 -5.93 28.84
N ARG A 464 5.96 -6.38 29.94
CA ARG A 464 4.73 -7.18 29.91
C ARG A 464 3.57 -6.42 29.26
N VAL A 465 3.42 -5.13 29.59
CA VAL A 465 2.40 -4.27 28.97
C VAL A 465 2.69 -4.08 27.47
N LEU A 466 3.94 -3.85 27.09
CA LEU A 466 4.34 -3.72 25.69
C LEU A 466 4.04 -5.01 24.89
N ILE A 467 4.37 -6.17 25.44
CA ILE A 467 4.08 -7.48 24.82
C ILE A 467 2.57 -7.64 24.61
N SER A 468 1.75 -7.38 25.63
CA SER A 468 0.29 -7.47 25.52
C SER A 468 -0.27 -6.53 24.44
N ASN A 469 0.26 -5.31 24.33
CA ASN A 469 -0.13 -4.37 23.28
C ASN A 469 0.27 -4.86 21.88
N LEU A 470 1.48 -5.40 21.71
CA LEU A 470 1.96 -5.95 20.44
C LEU A 470 1.17 -7.21 20.04
N GLU A 471 0.82 -8.07 20.99
CA GLU A 471 -0.04 -9.24 20.76
C GLU A 471 -1.43 -8.84 20.28
N LYS A 472 -2.01 -7.80 20.90
CA LYS A 472 -3.29 -7.23 20.45
C LYS A 472 -3.19 -6.66 19.03
N GLN A 473 -2.17 -5.86 18.75
CA GLN A 473 -1.94 -5.31 17.40
C GLN A 473 -1.75 -6.41 16.36
N LEU A 474 -1.03 -7.49 16.68
CA LEU A 474 -0.87 -8.64 15.80
C LEU A 474 -2.20 -9.36 15.54
N SER A 475 -3.04 -9.50 16.56
CA SER A 475 -4.39 -10.07 16.42
C SER A 475 -5.26 -9.22 15.49
N ASP A 476 -5.30 -7.91 15.71
CA ASP A 476 -6.07 -6.95 14.91
C ASP A 476 -5.59 -6.95 13.44
N LEU A 477 -4.27 -6.94 13.22
CA LEU A 477 -3.69 -7.03 11.88
C LEU A 477 -4.02 -8.35 11.18
N LYS A 478 -4.00 -9.49 11.89
CA LYS A 478 -4.40 -10.78 11.33
C LYS A 478 -5.86 -10.77 10.90
N GLN A 479 -6.74 -10.20 11.73
CA GLN A 479 -8.17 -10.12 11.42
C GLN A 479 -8.43 -9.19 10.23
N ALA A 480 -7.77 -8.02 10.18
CA ALA A 480 -7.84 -7.10 9.06
C ALA A 480 -7.33 -7.73 7.75
N ASN A 481 -6.21 -8.47 7.80
CA ASN A 481 -5.66 -9.13 6.63
C ASN A 481 -6.57 -10.27 6.12
N ALA A 482 -7.19 -11.03 7.03
CA ALA A 482 -8.20 -12.04 6.66
C ALA A 482 -9.44 -11.41 5.99
N ALA A 483 -9.92 -10.27 6.50
CA ALA A 483 -11.03 -9.53 5.90
C ALA A 483 -10.67 -9.00 4.51
N MET A 484 -9.47 -8.43 4.35
CA MET A 484 -8.97 -7.94 3.06
C MET A 484 -8.80 -9.07 2.05
N ALA A 485 -8.30 -10.24 2.46
CA ALA A 485 -8.19 -11.41 1.59
C ALA A 485 -9.56 -11.92 1.14
N ALA A 486 -10.56 -11.90 2.02
CA ALA A 486 -11.94 -12.29 1.68
C ALA A 486 -12.57 -11.32 0.67
N GLU A 487 -12.41 -10.01 0.86
CA GLU A 487 -12.90 -9.01 -0.10
C GLU A 487 -12.14 -9.09 -1.43
N HIS A 488 -10.82 -9.33 -1.42
CA HIS A 488 -10.06 -9.54 -2.66
C HIS A 488 -10.61 -10.73 -3.46
N LYS A 489 -10.84 -11.88 -2.80
CA LYS A 489 -11.40 -13.07 -3.45
C LYS A 489 -12.80 -12.81 -4.03
N LYS A 490 -13.63 -12.03 -3.34
CA LYS A 490 -14.97 -11.64 -3.79
C LYS A 490 -14.91 -10.68 -4.98
N MET A 491 -14.00 -9.72 -4.96
CA MET A 491 -13.77 -8.80 -6.08
C MET A 491 -13.21 -9.53 -7.30
N GLU A 492 -12.32 -10.50 -7.09
CA GLU A 492 -11.77 -11.35 -8.15
C GLU A 492 -12.86 -12.22 -8.80
N SER A 493 -13.74 -12.84 -8.03
CA SER A 493 -14.87 -13.59 -8.59
C SER A 493 -15.86 -12.69 -9.34
N ALA A 494 -16.19 -11.52 -8.79
CA ALA A 494 -17.05 -10.55 -9.46
C ALA A 494 -16.45 -10.03 -10.77
N SER A 495 -15.14 -9.79 -10.81
CA SER A 495 -14.39 -9.38 -12.00
C SER A 495 -14.42 -10.48 -13.06
N SER A 496 -14.14 -11.73 -12.68
CA SER A 496 -14.21 -12.89 -13.58
C SER A 496 -15.62 -13.07 -14.17
N ASP A 497 -16.67 -12.96 -13.35
CA ASP A 497 -18.05 -13.04 -13.82
C ASP A 497 -18.45 -11.87 -14.74
N ALA A 498 -17.93 -10.67 -14.48
CA ALA A 498 -18.12 -9.53 -15.38
C ALA A 498 -17.42 -9.73 -16.73
N ALA A 499 -16.19 -10.25 -16.72
CA ALA A 499 -15.43 -10.57 -17.94
C ALA A 499 -16.16 -11.62 -18.79
N ARG A 500 -16.64 -12.71 -18.17
CA ARG A 500 -17.42 -13.76 -18.87
C ARG A 500 -18.70 -13.21 -19.50
N ARG A 501 -19.40 -12.29 -18.81
CA ARG A 501 -20.58 -11.61 -19.36
C ARG A 501 -20.23 -10.70 -20.53
N ALA A 502 -19.14 -9.94 -20.44
CA ALA A 502 -18.68 -9.10 -21.52
C ALA A 502 -18.34 -9.90 -22.78
N ASP A 503 -17.65 -11.03 -22.64
CA ASP A 503 -17.34 -11.92 -23.76
C ASP A 503 -18.61 -12.54 -24.38
N SER A 504 -19.59 -12.92 -23.55
CA SER A 504 -20.88 -13.41 -24.03
C SER A 504 -21.62 -12.36 -24.86
N TYR A 505 -21.71 -11.12 -24.38
CA TYR A 505 -22.35 -10.04 -25.12
C TYR A 505 -21.59 -9.70 -26.41
N LYS A 506 -20.25 -9.73 -26.39
CA LYS A 506 -19.42 -9.53 -27.57
C LYS A 506 -19.72 -10.57 -28.65
N ASN A 507 -19.86 -11.84 -28.27
CA ASN A 507 -20.22 -12.91 -29.20
C ASN A 507 -21.64 -12.73 -29.77
N GLN A 508 -22.62 -12.35 -28.94
CA GLN A 508 -23.99 -12.06 -29.41
C GLN A 508 -24.02 -10.88 -30.40
N VAL A 509 -23.28 -9.81 -30.11
CA VAL A 509 -23.16 -8.66 -31.01
C VAL A 509 -22.53 -9.09 -32.34
N ALA A 510 -21.47 -9.91 -32.31
CA ALA A 510 -20.85 -10.42 -33.54
C ALA A 510 -21.81 -11.29 -34.37
N GLU A 511 -22.57 -12.17 -33.72
CA GLU A 511 -23.57 -13.03 -34.38
C GLU A 511 -24.69 -12.20 -35.02
N LEU A 512 -25.28 -11.27 -34.27
CA LEU A 512 -26.31 -10.37 -34.79
C LEU A 512 -25.78 -9.51 -35.94
N THR A 513 -24.55 -9.01 -35.83
CA THR A 513 -23.91 -8.24 -36.90
C THR A 513 -23.75 -9.09 -38.17
N ASN A 514 -23.33 -10.35 -38.05
CA ASN A 514 -23.20 -11.26 -39.18
C ASN A 514 -24.56 -11.62 -39.79
N LEU A 515 -25.59 -11.82 -38.96
CA LEU A 515 -26.94 -12.08 -39.42
C LEU A 515 -27.50 -10.91 -40.22
N VAL A 516 -27.34 -9.68 -39.73
CA VAL A 516 -27.76 -8.46 -40.44
C VAL A 516 -27.04 -8.36 -41.78
N LYS A 517 -25.70 -8.49 -41.81
CA LYS A 517 -24.93 -8.45 -43.06
C LYS A 517 -25.38 -9.50 -44.08
N SER A 518 -25.64 -10.73 -43.62
CA SER A 518 -26.12 -11.82 -44.47
C SER A 518 -27.51 -11.53 -45.04
N ARG A 519 -28.42 -11.00 -44.20
CA ARG A 519 -29.78 -10.63 -44.63
C ARG A 519 -29.78 -9.48 -45.61
N ASP A 520 -28.98 -8.45 -45.37
CA ASP A 520 -28.84 -7.31 -46.28
C ASP A 520 -28.33 -7.75 -47.66
N ALA A 521 -27.30 -8.61 -47.69
CA ALA A 521 -26.77 -9.17 -48.93
C ALA A 521 -27.81 -10.04 -49.66
N ALA A 522 -28.56 -10.88 -48.93
CA ALA A 522 -29.60 -11.72 -49.50
C ALA A 522 -30.76 -10.90 -50.08
N VAL A 523 -31.17 -9.83 -49.39
CA VAL A 523 -32.23 -8.91 -49.86
C VAL A 523 -31.75 -8.15 -51.10
N ALA A 524 -30.51 -7.67 -51.12
CA ALA A 524 -29.94 -7.01 -52.30
C ALA A 524 -29.90 -7.94 -53.52
N ALA A 525 -29.40 -9.17 -53.36
CA ALA A 525 -29.35 -10.16 -54.44
C ALA A 525 -30.74 -10.65 -54.88
N ALA A 526 -31.72 -10.70 -53.97
CA ALA A 526 -33.11 -11.00 -54.34
C ALA A 526 -33.71 -9.87 -55.17
N ARG A 527 -33.54 -8.61 -54.74
CA ARG A 527 -34.02 -7.43 -55.50
C ARG A 527 -33.43 -7.37 -56.90
N GLU A 528 -32.12 -7.55 -57.03
CA GLU A 528 -31.45 -7.56 -58.35
C GLU A 528 -32.03 -8.65 -59.26
N ARG A 529 -32.16 -9.88 -58.76
CA ARG A 529 -32.77 -10.99 -59.52
C ARG A 529 -34.22 -10.71 -59.93
N THR A 530 -35.03 -10.15 -59.03
CA THR A 530 -36.41 -9.78 -59.37
C THR A 530 -36.44 -8.74 -60.47
N THR A 531 -35.60 -7.69 -60.38
CA THR A 531 -35.57 -6.65 -61.41
C THR A 531 -35.15 -7.17 -62.79
N THR A 532 -34.17 -8.08 -62.86
CA THR A 532 -33.71 -8.67 -64.12
C THR A 532 -34.76 -9.62 -64.70
N GLN A 533 -35.36 -10.48 -63.87
CA GLN A 533 -36.40 -11.41 -64.30
C GLN A 533 -37.65 -10.69 -64.82
N GLU A 534 -38.06 -9.59 -64.17
CA GLU A 534 -39.18 -8.78 -64.64
C GLU A 534 -38.92 -8.18 -66.03
N ALA A 535 -37.71 -7.70 -66.29
CA ALA A 535 -37.33 -7.18 -67.60
C ALA A 535 -37.30 -8.29 -68.67
N GLU A 536 -36.80 -9.48 -68.32
CA GLU A 536 -36.80 -10.65 -69.22
C GLU A 536 -38.20 -11.15 -69.53
N VAL A 537 -39.11 -11.14 -68.55
CA VAL A 537 -40.52 -11.53 -68.75
C VAL A 537 -41.20 -10.64 -69.78
N GLU A 538 -41.03 -9.31 -69.69
CA GLU A 538 -41.61 -8.39 -70.68
C GLU A 538 -41.01 -8.59 -72.07
N ARG A 539 -39.70 -8.87 -72.15
CA ARG A 539 -39.04 -9.22 -73.41
C ARG A 539 -39.63 -10.50 -74.04
N LEU A 540 -39.79 -11.55 -73.23
CA LEU A 540 -40.32 -12.84 -73.69
C LEU A 540 -41.80 -12.77 -74.05
N LYS A 541 -42.59 -11.91 -73.38
CA LYS A 541 -43.99 -11.65 -73.74
C LYS A 541 -44.11 -11.10 -75.16
N VAL A 542 -43.32 -10.08 -75.51
CA VAL A 542 -43.30 -9.52 -76.88
C VAL A 542 -42.95 -10.60 -77.90
N ARG A 543 -41.94 -11.42 -77.60
CA ARG A 543 -41.54 -12.55 -78.46
C ARG A 543 -42.66 -13.58 -78.61
N ALA A 544 -43.34 -13.95 -77.52
CA ALA A 544 -44.41 -14.92 -77.53
C ALA A 544 -45.64 -14.41 -78.31
N ASP A 545 -46.02 -13.14 -78.13
CA ASP A 545 -47.11 -12.51 -78.86
C ASP A 545 -46.83 -12.46 -80.36
N MET A 546 -45.57 -12.24 -80.75
CA MET A 546 -45.15 -12.27 -82.15
C MET A 546 -45.24 -13.68 -82.74
N VAL A 547 -44.66 -14.68 -82.06
CA VAL A 547 -44.74 -16.09 -82.49
C VAL A 547 -46.20 -16.55 -82.60
N GLN A 548 -47.07 -16.05 -81.71
CA GLN A 548 -48.51 -16.32 -81.77
C GLN A 548 -49.18 -15.65 -82.98
N LYS A 549 -48.84 -14.39 -83.30
CA LYS A 549 -49.32 -13.71 -84.52
C LYS A 549 -48.85 -14.42 -85.78
N ASP A 550 -47.59 -14.83 -85.83
CA ASP A 550 -47.03 -15.60 -86.94
C ASP A 550 -47.78 -16.92 -87.11
N LYS A 551 -48.00 -17.65 -86.01
CA LYS A 551 -48.80 -18.88 -86.00
C LYS A 551 -50.21 -18.65 -86.53
N ASP A 552 -50.88 -17.58 -86.10
CA ASP A 552 -52.22 -17.24 -86.55
C ASP A 552 -52.25 -16.80 -88.03
N GLU A 553 -51.19 -16.14 -88.51
CA GLU A 553 -51.01 -15.80 -89.92
C GLU A 553 -50.78 -17.06 -90.77
N TRP A 554 -49.92 -17.97 -90.34
CA TRP A 554 -49.71 -19.27 -90.98
C TRP A 554 -50.99 -20.10 -91.00
N LYS A 555 -51.73 -20.11 -89.89
CA LYS A 555 -53.04 -20.77 -89.81
C LYS A 555 -54.04 -20.13 -90.79
N ARG A 556 -54.07 -18.79 -90.89
CA ARG A 556 -54.94 -18.08 -91.86
C ARG A 556 -54.56 -18.39 -93.31
N LYS A 557 -53.25 -18.43 -93.62
CA LYS A 557 -52.73 -18.84 -94.94
C LYS A 557 -53.12 -20.29 -95.26
N ALA A 558 -53.07 -21.18 -94.28
CA ALA A 558 -53.45 -22.58 -94.45
C ALA A 558 -54.97 -22.83 -94.58
N LEU A 559 -55.82 -22.00 -93.95
CA LEU A 559 -57.30 -22.11 -94.06
C LEU A 559 -57.88 -21.34 -95.27
N SER A 560 -57.13 -20.42 -95.86
CA SER A 560 -57.50 -19.78 -97.11
C SER A 560 -57.27 -20.76 -98.26
N ASN A 561 -58.31 -21.54 -98.59
CA ASN A 561 -58.41 -22.52 -99.69
C ASN A 561 -58.37 -21.85 -101.09
N SER A 562 -57.48 -20.88 -101.24
CA SER A 562 -57.30 -19.96 -102.36
C SER A 562 -55.84 -19.52 -102.37
N SER A 563 -54.91 -20.48 -102.34
CA SER A 563 -53.59 -20.23 -102.92
C SER A 563 -53.78 -20.20 -104.44
N GLU A 564 -53.17 -19.26 -105.15
CA GLU A 564 -53.10 -19.26 -106.63
C GLU A 564 -52.63 -20.63 -107.17
N GLU A 565 -51.88 -21.37 -106.34
CA GLU A 565 -51.43 -22.73 -106.61
C GLU A 565 -52.59 -23.75 -106.63
N GLU A 566 -53.62 -23.60 -105.80
CA GLU A 566 -54.81 -24.48 -105.79
C GLU A 566 -55.67 -24.27 -107.04
N GLU A 567 -55.84 -23.02 -107.50
CA GLU A 567 -56.63 -22.69 -108.68
C GLU A 567 -55.93 -23.14 -109.98
N MET A 568 -54.60 -23.03 -110.04
CA MET A 568 -53.79 -23.62 -111.11
C MET A 568 -53.95 -25.14 -111.17
N LEU A 569 -53.83 -25.83 -110.03
CA LEU A 569 -53.95 -27.29 -109.98
C LEU A 569 -55.35 -27.79 -110.42
N ARG A 570 -56.42 -27.09 -110.04
CA ARG A 570 -57.79 -27.39 -110.49
C ARG A 570 -57.96 -27.23 -112.00
N THR A 571 -57.33 -26.22 -112.60
CA THR A 571 -57.40 -25.98 -114.05
C THR A 571 -56.75 -27.11 -114.86
N PHE A 572 -55.67 -27.72 -114.36
CA PHE A 572 -55.04 -28.87 -115.01
C PHE A 572 -55.85 -30.16 -114.85
N ALA A 573 -56.47 -30.39 -113.69
CA ALA A 573 -57.09 -31.67 -113.36
C ALA A 573 -58.54 -31.83 -113.88
N LEU A 574 -59.29 -30.73 -114.05
CA LEU A 574 -60.71 -30.77 -114.43
C LEU A 574 -60.96 -30.76 -115.95
N CYS A 575 -62.05 -31.40 -116.38
CA CYS A 575 -62.46 -31.49 -117.77
C CYS A 575 -62.73 -30.09 -118.33
N THR A 576 -62.18 -29.78 -119.51
CA THR A 576 -62.32 -28.46 -120.12
C THR A 576 -63.73 -28.19 -120.67
N VAL A 577 -64.58 -29.22 -120.76
CA VAL A 577 -65.95 -29.10 -121.27
C VAL A 577 -66.93 -28.78 -120.14
N CYS A 578 -66.95 -29.58 -119.06
CA CYS A 578 -67.87 -29.34 -117.94
C CYS A 578 -67.25 -28.56 -116.77
N ARG A 579 -65.92 -28.48 -116.69
CA ARG A 579 -65.15 -27.89 -115.56
C ARG A 579 -65.52 -28.42 -114.18
N ASN A 580 -66.15 -29.60 -114.12
CA ASN A 580 -66.66 -30.17 -112.88
C ASN A 580 -66.04 -31.54 -112.58
N ASN A 581 -65.93 -32.40 -113.58
CA ASN A 581 -65.38 -33.75 -113.44
C ASN A 581 -63.90 -33.78 -113.82
N PHE A 582 -63.12 -34.68 -113.22
CA PHE A 582 -61.72 -34.91 -113.59
C PHE A 582 -61.58 -35.47 -115.02
N LYS A 583 -60.43 -35.23 -115.63
CA LYS A 583 -60.10 -35.67 -117.00
C LYS A 583 -59.77 -37.18 -117.08
N ASP A 584 -60.74 -38.06 -116.93
CA ASP A 584 -60.55 -39.52 -116.88
C ASP A 584 -60.48 -40.23 -118.26
N THR A 585 -60.76 -39.55 -119.38
CA THR A 585 -60.98 -40.18 -120.69
C THR A 585 -60.23 -39.45 -121.81
N ALA A 586 -59.41 -40.18 -122.58
CA ALA A 586 -58.69 -39.68 -123.75
C ALA A 586 -59.31 -40.18 -125.06
N LEU A 587 -59.30 -39.30 -126.07
CA LEU A 587 -59.65 -39.65 -127.45
C LEU A 587 -58.39 -40.12 -128.21
N LYS A 588 -58.32 -41.39 -128.62
CA LYS A 588 -57.15 -42.00 -129.28
C LYS A 588 -56.74 -41.27 -130.57
N THR A 589 -57.69 -40.68 -131.30
CA THR A 589 -57.44 -39.98 -132.57
C THR A 589 -56.69 -38.64 -132.42
N CYS A 590 -56.67 -38.06 -131.21
CA CYS A 590 -56.04 -36.75 -130.99
C CYS A 590 -55.35 -36.55 -129.63
N GLY A 591 -55.45 -37.50 -128.70
CA GLY A 591 -54.80 -37.46 -127.39
C GLY A 591 -55.40 -36.50 -126.37
N HIS A 592 -56.49 -35.78 -126.70
CA HIS A 592 -57.11 -34.84 -125.77
C HIS A 592 -57.92 -35.56 -124.68
N LEU A 593 -57.76 -35.08 -123.43
CA LEU A 593 -58.44 -35.63 -122.25
C LEU A 593 -59.65 -34.80 -121.79
N PHE A 594 -60.75 -35.49 -121.54
CA PHE A 594 -62.01 -34.99 -121.04
C PHE A 594 -62.57 -35.97 -119.99
N CYS A 595 -63.69 -35.65 -119.35
CA CYS A 595 -64.37 -36.64 -118.51
C CYS A 595 -65.22 -37.59 -119.37
N HIS A 596 -65.43 -38.80 -118.89
CA HIS A 596 -66.14 -39.87 -119.57
C HIS A 596 -67.55 -39.44 -119.98
N GLN A 597 -68.26 -38.78 -119.05
CA GLN A 597 -69.59 -38.21 -119.30
C GLN A 597 -69.61 -37.26 -120.51
N CYS A 598 -68.64 -36.35 -120.63
CA CYS A 598 -68.59 -35.39 -121.74
C CYS A 598 -68.25 -36.06 -123.08
N VAL A 599 -67.50 -37.17 -123.07
CA VAL A 599 -67.18 -37.93 -124.29
C VAL A 599 -68.40 -38.75 -124.72
N ASP A 600 -69.05 -39.43 -123.78
CA ASP A 600 -70.27 -40.22 -124.02
C ASP A 600 -71.45 -39.36 -124.48
N ASP A 601 -71.66 -38.18 -123.88
CA ASP A 601 -72.68 -37.23 -124.29
C ASP A 601 -72.49 -36.77 -125.73
N ARG A 602 -71.23 -36.65 -126.20
CA ARG A 602 -70.95 -36.28 -127.58
C ARG A 602 -71.19 -37.43 -128.55
N ILE A 603 -70.87 -38.66 -128.15
CA ILE A 603 -71.14 -39.85 -128.97
C ILE A 603 -72.66 -40.09 -129.11
N SER A 604 -73.40 -39.99 -128.01
CA SER A 604 -74.85 -40.17 -127.97
C SER A 604 -75.59 -39.11 -128.79
N ASN A 605 -75.17 -37.83 -128.70
CA ASN A 605 -75.75 -36.73 -129.48
C ASN A 605 -75.25 -36.66 -130.95
N ARG A 606 -74.54 -37.70 -131.44
CA ARG A 606 -73.93 -37.75 -132.79
C ARG A 606 -72.97 -36.59 -133.10
N MET A 607 -72.48 -35.88 -132.09
CA MET A 607 -71.47 -34.82 -132.20
C MET A 607 -70.06 -35.39 -132.08
N ARG A 608 -69.74 -36.31 -132.99
CA ARG A 608 -68.51 -37.12 -133.03
C ARG A 608 -67.27 -36.34 -133.49
N LYS A 609 -67.03 -35.15 -132.92
CA LYS A 609 -65.85 -34.29 -133.15
C LYS A 609 -65.26 -33.81 -131.82
N CYS A 610 -63.94 -33.90 -131.68
CA CYS A 610 -63.24 -33.51 -130.46
C CYS A 610 -63.47 -32.02 -130.11
N PRO A 611 -63.83 -31.66 -128.86
CA PRO A 611 -64.03 -30.27 -128.45
C PRO A 611 -62.81 -29.36 -128.66
N ASN A 612 -61.59 -29.91 -128.49
CA ASN A 612 -60.37 -29.10 -128.58
C ASN A 612 -59.85 -28.95 -130.02
N CYS A 613 -59.89 -30.01 -130.83
CA CYS A 613 -59.23 -30.01 -132.14
C CYS A 613 -60.12 -30.43 -133.30
N SER A 614 -61.43 -30.63 -133.07
CA SER A 614 -62.44 -30.92 -134.09
C SER A 614 -62.23 -32.17 -134.96
N ARG A 615 -61.22 -33.01 -134.67
CA ARG A 615 -61.02 -34.30 -135.33
C ARG A 615 -62.18 -35.23 -135.02
N ALA A 616 -62.64 -35.95 -136.05
CA ALA A 616 -63.69 -36.95 -135.89
C ALA A 616 -63.19 -38.12 -135.02
N PHE A 617 -64.08 -38.68 -134.20
CA PHE A 617 -63.80 -39.85 -133.37
C PHE A 617 -65.06 -40.72 -133.24
N ASP A 618 -64.92 -42.03 -133.16
CA ASP A 618 -66.02 -42.95 -132.90
C ASP A 618 -65.90 -43.59 -131.50
N ARG A 619 -66.89 -44.39 -131.11
CA ARG A 619 -66.94 -45.10 -129.83
C ARG A 619 -65.73 -46.01 -129.60
N LEU A 620 -65.14 -46.55 -130.66
CA LEU A 620 -63.91 -47.37 -130.58
C LEU A 620 -62.64 -46.55 -130.26
N ASP A 621 -62.71 -45.22 -130.47
CA ASP A 621 -61.61 -44.29 -130.27
C ASP A 621 -61.56 -43.69 -128.85
N VAL A 622 -62.44 -44.14 -127.95
CA VAL A 622 -62.46 -43.71 -126.54
C VAL A 622 -61.58 -44.63 -125.69
N MET A 623 -60.77 -44.05 -124.82
CA MET A 623 -59.88 -44.76 -123.90
C MET A 623 -59.94 -44.12 -122.51
N SER A 624 -60.22 -44.91 -121.47
CA SER A 624 -60.09 -44.44 -120.08
C SER A 624 -58.60 -44.37 -119.69
N VAL A 625 -58.20 -43.29 -119.01
CA VAL A 625 -56.81 -42.97 -118.62
C VAL A 625 -56.57 -43.15 -117.12
N HIS A 626 -57.61 -43.00 -116.30
CA HIS A 626 -57.63 -43.31 -114.87
C HIS A 626 -59.08 -43.53 -114.43
N HIS A 627 -59.29 -44.26 -113.33
CA HIS A 627 -60.61 -44.57 -112.78
C HIS A 627 -61.18 -43.42 -111.95
#